data_AF-A0A1D2M2U7-F1
#
_entry.id   AF-A0A1D2M2U7-F1
#
_cell.length_a   1.000
_cell.length_b   1.000
_cell.length_c   1.000
_cell.angle_alpha   90.00
_cell.angle_beta   90.00
_cell.angle_gamma   90.00
#
_symmetry.space_group_name_H-M   'P 1'
#
loop_
_entity.id
_entity.type
_entity.pdbx_description
1 polymer ?
#
loop_
_entity_poly.entity_id
_entity_poly.type
_entity_poly.pdbx_seq_one_letter_code
_entity_poly.pdbx_strand_id
1 'polypeptide(L)'
;MRTVYSVINRSPRSVLTEIILVDDASQRLFLKESLDAHIAQLPVPVKVLRTPERIGLIQARLLGAKQATGQVLTFLDAHCECTEGWLERCSTEFAKIASLYFELHQGGFNWALHFRWFSLPLDIISQRQNDPTQPFKTPVIAGGLFSIDKDFFYKLGAYDEQMKIWGGENHELSFRVIKLFFYFTLNVFPTQKFIETVKIIINLVQNQRDGCVGSFRNCSVLACWPSLPEVISYTFPGGVGDTLNSNLARVAMVWMDEWKDFFFKIHPEIAVYAHNQSIEDRLILRHEKLQCKSFKWYLENIWPSHFMPFEDRFFGKVRNVKSQKCLQSPRTKTFGQPYGLASVSECIIETYSPNFSF
;
A
#
# COMPACT_ATOMS: atom_id res chain seq x y z
N MET A 1 10.17 -3.37 20.25
CA MET A 1 11.55 -2.91 20.56
C MET A 1 12.59 -3.32 19.52
N ARG A 2 12.63 -4.54 18.99
CA ARG A 2 13.61 -4.95 17.95
C ARG A 2 13.69 -3.95 16.77
N THR A 3 12.55 -3.52 16.25
CA THR A 3 12.43 -2.49 15.22
C THR A 3 13.16 -1.20 15.60
N VAL A 4 12.86 -0.64 16.77
CA VAL A 4 13.49 0.58 17.29
C VAL A 4 15.00 0.43 17.41
N TYR A 5 15.48 -0.68 17.97
CA TYR A 5 16.92 -0.95 18.06
C TYR A 5 17.58 -1.09 16.68
N SER A 6 16.93 -1.79 15.74
CA SER A 6 17.46 -1.93 14.38
C SER A 6 17.58 -0.57 13.67
N VAL A 7 16.61 0.31 13.86
CA VAL A 7 16.66 1.70 13.39
C VAL A 7 17.82 2.45 14.02
N ILE A 8 17.94 2.43 15.36
CA ILE A 8 18.99 3.17 16.08
C ILE A 8 20.39 2.69 15.70
N ASN A 9 20.57 1.37 15.55
CA ASN A 9 21.88 0.75 15.34
C ASN A 9 22.33 0.82 13.88
N ARG A 10 21.40 0.84 12.92
CA ARG A 10 21.70 0.73 11.48
C ARG A 10 21.35 1.98 10.67
N SER A 11 21.09 3.10 11.35
CA SER A 11 20.86 4.41 10.72
C SER A 11 21.94 5.40 11.16
N PRO A 12 22.45 6.25 10.25
CA PRO A 12 23.43 7.26 10.64
C PRO A 12 22.84 8.28 11.62
N ARG A 13 23.59 8.62 12.67
CA ARG A 13 23.16 9.59 13.69
C ARG A 13 22.99 11.01 13.17
N SER A 14 23.66 11.34 12.06
CA SER A 14 23.54 12.65 11.40
C SER A 14 22.19 12.86 10.72
N VAL A 15 21.49 11.78 10.34
CA VAL A 15 20.20 11.88 9.62
C VAL A 15 19.01 11.50 10.51
N LEU A 16 19.18 10.59 11.46
CA LEU A 16 18.11 10.15 12.36
C LEU A 16 17.82 11.19 13.44
N THR A 17 16.74 11.96 13.25
CA THR A 17 16.42 13.08 14.15
C THR A 17 15.58 12.66 15.35
N GLU A 18 14.52 11.88 15.12
CA GLU A 18 13.63 11.37 16.16
C GLU A 18 12.89 10.12 15.69
N ILE A 19 12.46 9.31 16.65
CA ILE A 19 11.55 8.18 16.43
C ILE A 19 10.24 8.48 17.15
N ILE A 20 9.13 8.39 16.42
CA ILE A 20 7.78 8.58 16.96
C ILE A 20 7.08 7.24 16.96
N LEU A 21 6.73 6.76 18.15
CA LEU A 21 5.89 5.60 18.36
C LEU A 21 4.45 6.06 18.55
N VAL A 22 3.51 5.57 17.76
CA VAL A 22 2.09 5.89 17.93
C VAL A 22 1.38 4.67 18.54
N ASP A 23 0.94 4.81 19.79
CA ASP A 23 0.13 3.83 20.50
C ASP A 23 -1.36 4.09 20.25
N ASP A 24 -1.93 3.28 19.35
CA ASP A 24 -3.35 3.34 18.97
C ASP A 24 -4.24 2.57 19.96
N ALA A 25 -4.33 3.11 21.18
CA ALA A 25 -5.09 2.58 22.31
C ALA A 25 -4.78 1.12 22.67
N SER A 26 -3.49 0.75 22.77
CA SER A 26 -3.11 -0.59 23.20
C SER A 26 -3.53 -0.88 24.65
N GLN A 27 -3.97 -2.09 24.95
CA GLN A 27 -4.40 -2.52 26.29
C GLN A 27 -3.31 -3.30 27.06
N ARG A 28 -2.23 -3.73 26.38
CA ARG A 28 -1.16 -4.51 27.03
C ARG A 28 -0.36 -3.61 27.98
N LEU A 29 -0.31 -3.98 29.27
CA LEU A 29 0.31 -3.17 30.32
C LEU A 29 1.79 -2.82 30.04
N PHE A 30 2.55 -3.75 29.46
CA PHE A 30 3.96 -3.52 29.13
C PHE A 30 4.19 -2.45 28.05
N LEU A 31 3.14 -2.02 27.32
CA LEU A 31 3.22 -0.93 26.34
C LEU A 31 2.98 0.45 26.94
N LYS A 32 2.70 0.53 28.25
CA LYS A 32 2.43 1.78 28.98
C LYS A 32 3.72 2.25 29.69
N GLU A 33 3.68 2.42 31.00
CA GLU A 33 4.79 2.96 31.79
C GLU A 33 6.11 2.20 31.60
N SER A 34 6.06 0.86 31.47
CA SER A 34 7.26 0.04 31.24
C SER A 34 7.95 0.39 29.92
N LEU A 35 7.18 0.68 28.86
CA LEU A 35 7.73 1.14 27.59
C LEU A 35 8.31 2.54 27.74
N ASP A 36 7.59 3.44 28.42
CA ASP A 36 8.00 4.84 28.62
C ASP A 36 9.33 4.93 29.40
N ALA A 37 9.47 4.12 30.44
CA ALA A 37 10.71 4.02 31.21
C ALA A 37 11.88 3.47 30.37
N HIS A 38 11.61 2.50 29.48
CA HIS A 38 12.63 1.90 28.63
C HIS A 38 13.09 2.85 27.50
N ILE A 39 12.17 3.56 26.85
CA ILE A 39 12.52 4.47 25.76
C ILE A 39 13.27 5.71 26.23
N ALA A 40 13.03 6.17 27.47
CA ALA A 40 13.72 7.33 28.05
C ALA A 40 15.23 7.13 28.17
N GLN A 41 15.69 5.88 28.18
CA GLN A 41 17.12 5.51 28.28
C GLN A 41 17.79 5.37 26.90
N LEU A 42 17.05 5.51 25.80
CA LEU A 42 17.57 5.29 24.46
C LEU A 42 18.47 6.46 24.01
N PRO A 43 19.50 6.18 23.21
CA PRO A 43 20.46 7.19 22.77
C PRO A 43 19.93 8.12 21.66
N VAL A 44 18.68 7.95 21.21
CA VAL A 44 18.00 8.77 20.20
C VAL A 44 16.71 9.28 20.84
N PRO A 45 16.27 10.52 20.57
CA PRO A 45 14.96 10.99 21.01
C PRO A 45 13.84 10.08 20.49
N VAL A 46 13.19 9.36 21.40
CA VAL A 46 12.02 8.53 21.10
C VAL A 46 10.81 9.08 21.86
N LYS A 47 9.73 9.37 21.14
CA LYS A 47 8.47 9.87 21.70
C LYS A 47 7.36 8.84 21.51
N VAL A 48 6.52 8.66 22.52
CA VAL A 48 5.28 7.87 22.40
C VAL A 48 4.09 8.82 22.38
N LEU A 49 3.28 8.73 21.33
CA LEU A 49 1.99 9.40 21.21
C LEU A 49 0.91 8.39 21.54
N ARG A 50 0.05 8.68 22.52
CA ARG A 50 -1.01 7.78 22.96
C ARG A 50 -2.37 8.34 22.59
N THR A 51 -3.19 7.53 21.94
CA THR A 51 -4.58 7.88 21.66
C THR A 51 -5.49 7.34 22.78
N PRO A 52 -6.53 8.09 23.17
CA PRO A 52 -7.47 7.64 24.22
C PRO A 52 -8.36 6.50 23.72
N GLU A 53 -8.62 6.47 22.41
CA GLU A 53 -9.43 5.46 21.74
C GLU A 53 -8.73 4.94 20.47
N ARG A 54 -9.24 3.84 19.94
CA ARG A 54 -8.71 3.20 18.74
C ARG A 54 -9.14 3.98 17.50
N ILE A 55 -8.22 4.73 16.91
CA ILE A 55 -8.45 5.59 15.75
C ILE A 55 -8.07 4.92 14.42
N GLY A 56 -7.25 3.86 14.45
CA GLY A 56 -6.82 3.15 13.25
C GLY A 56 -5.43 3.54 12.72
N LEU A 57 -4.88 2.67 11.86
CA LEU A 57 -3.56 2.88 11.24
C LEU A 57 -3.48 4.20 10.48
N ILE A 58 -4.50 4.52 9.67
CA ILE A 58 -4.49 5.72 8.83
C ILE A 58 -4.39 6.98 9.69
N GLN A 59 -5.25 7.08 10.70
CA GLN A 59 -5.29 8.22 11.63
C GLN A 59 -4.06 8.26 12.54
N ALA A 60 -3.56 7.11 12.98
CA ALA A 60 -2.31 7.02 13.75
C ALA A 60 -1.11 7.53 12.94
N ARG A 61 -1.03 7.20 11.65
CA ARG A 61 0.01 7.73 10.75
C ARG A 61 -0.10 9.23 10.56
N LEU A 62 -1.31 9.77 10.38
CA LEU A 62 -1.56 11.21 10.31
C LEU A 62 -1.15 11.93 11.61
N LEU A 63 -1.47 11.35 12.77
CA LEU A 63 -1.07 11.86 14.07
C LEU A 63 0.46 11.90 14.21
N GLY A 64 1.14 10.82 13.85
CA GLY A 64 2.60 10.76 13.83
C GLY A 64 3.22 11.79 12.87
N ALA A 65 2.67 11.92 11.66
CA ALA A 65 3.13 12.87 10.65
C ALA A 65 2.97 14.33 11.13
N LYS A 66 1.88 14.64 11.83
CA LYS A 66 1.60 15.98 12.37
C LYS A 66 2.60 16.38 13.45
N GLN A 67 3.00 15.42 14.29
CA GLN A 67 3.97 15.64 15.38
C GLN A 67 5.44 15.59 14.93
N ALA A 68 5.73 14.92 13.81
CA ALA A 68 7.08 14.86 13.26
C ALA A 68 7.56 16.25 12.82
N THR A 69 8.75 16.66 13.24
CA THR A 69 9.29 18.00 12.94
C THR A 69 10.32 18.03 11.81
N GLY A 70 10.42 16.96 11.02
CA GLY A 70 11.57 16.69 10.14
C GLY A 70 11.18 16.70 8.70
N GLN A 71 12.18 16.85 7.85
CA GLN A 71 11.96 17.05 6.44
C GLN A 71 11.41 15.79 5.78
N VAL A 72 11.99 14.61 6.08
CA VAL A 72 11.52 13.34 5.54
C VAL A 72 10.78 12.52 6.59
N LEU A 73 9.54 12.12 6.27
CA LEU A 73 8.76 11.14 7.02
C LEU A 73 9.06 9.74 6.51
N THR A 74 9.40 8.82 7.39
CA THR A 74 9.59 7.40 7.10
C THR A 74 8.66 6.57 7.95
N PHE A 75 7.70 5.91 7.34
CA PHE A 75 6.74 5.04 8.01
C PHE A 75 7.30 3.63 8.08
N LEU A 76 7.25 3.02 9.26
CA LEU A 76 7.59 1.61 9.49
C LEU A 76 6.49 0.93 10.30
N ASP A 77 6.33 -0.37 10.08
CA ASP A 77 5.49 -1.19 10.96
C ASP A 77 6.26 -1.56 12.24
N ALA A 78 5.52 -1.83 13.33
CA ALA A 78 6.13 -2.16 14.63
C ALA A 78 6.96 -3.44 14.67
N HIS A 79 6.91 -4.27 13.62
CA HIS A 79 7.54 -5.59 13.53
C HIS A 79 8.46 -5.71 12.30
N CYS A 80 9.32 -4.71 12.12
CA CYS A 80 10.34 -4.69 11.07
C CYS A 80 11.75 -4.82 11.65
N GLU A 81 12.72 -5.15 10.81
CA GLU A 81 14.14 -5.10 11.15
C GLU A 81 14.93 -4.51 9.98
N CYS A 82 15.44 -3.28 10.16
CA CYS A 82 16.14 -2.53 9.12
C CYS A 82 17.46 -3.21 8.73
N THR A 83 17.80 -3.27 7.44
CA THR A 83 19.14 -3.72 7.02
C THR A 83 20.18 -2.62 7.17
N GLU A 84 21.47 -2.95 7.04
CA GLU A 84 22.53 -1.94 7.06
C GLU A 84 22.45 -1.00 5.86
N GLY A 85 22.68 0.28 6.13
CA GLY A 85 22.66 1.34 5.14
C GLY A 85 21.29 1.58 4.51
N TRP A 86 20.18 1.23 5.18
CA TRP A 86 18.82 1.33 4.61
C TRP A 86 18.34 2.78 4.45
N LEU A 87 18.73 3.66 5.37
CA LEU A 87 18.21 5.02 5.46
C LEU A 87 18.89 5.97 4.48
N GLU A 88 20.18 5.74 4.24
CA GLU A 88 21.00 6.44 3.25
C GLU A 88 20.51 6.23 1.81
N ARG A 89 19.63 5.23 1.59
CA ARG A 89 19.03 4.89 0.29
C ARG A 89 17.75 5.67 0.02
N CYS A 90 17.04 6.13 1.05
CA CYS A 90 15.75 6.81 0.93
C CYS A 90 15.86 8.33 0.74
N SER A 91 17.07 8.89 0.83
CA SER A 91 17.29 10.33 1.02
C SER A 91 17.45 11.15 -0.28
N THR A 92 17.29 10.55 -1.46
CA THR A 92 17.66 11.23 -2.72
C THR A 92 16.46 11.65 -3.58
N GLU A 93 16.23 12.96 -3.54
CA GLU A 93 15.34 13.82 -4.33
C GLU A 93 13.91 14.04 -3.81
N PHE A 94 13.55 15.33 -3.80
CA PHE A 94 12.43 16.05 -3.18
C PHE A 94 11.00 15.52 -3.36
N ALA A 95 10.79 14.38 -4.02
CA ALA A 95 9.43 13.90 -4.27
C ALA A 95 9.36 12.43 -4.68
N LYS A 96 9.93 11.57 -3.84
CA LYS A 96 9.90 10.12 -4.06
C LYS A 96 9.29 9.42 -2.85
N ILE A 97 8.37 8.52 -3.13
CA ILE A 97 7.97 7.49 -2.19
C ILE A 97 8.87 6.29 -2.46
N ALA A 98 9.77 6.00 -1.53
CA ALA A 98 10.65 4.84 -1.60
C ALA A 98 10.00 3.64 -0.93
N SER A 99 9.70 2.58 -1.67
CA SER A 99 9.30 1.30 -1.05
C SER A 99 10.52 0.40 -0.82
N LEU A 100 10.62 -0.15 0.38
CA LEU A 100 11.79 -0.92 0.85
C LEU A 100 11.59 -2.43 0.69
N TYR A 101 11.23 -2.92 -0.51
CA TYR A 101 10.87 -4.33 -0.72
C TYR A 101 11.46 -4.95 -2.00
N PHE A 102 11.66 -6.28 -1.97
CA PHE A 102 12.12 -7.23 -3.02
C PHE A 102 12.68 -6.66 -4.34
N GLU A 103 13.97 -6.91 -4.60
CA GLU A 103 14.72 -6.45 -5.78
C GLU A 103 14.12 -6.84 -7.15
N LEU A 104 13.23 -7.84 -7.21
CA LEU A 104 12.68 -8.40 -8.46
C LEU A 104 11.15 -8.40 -8.56
N HIS A 105 10.45 -7.68 -7.68
CA HIS A 105 8.99 -7.59 -7.71
C HIS A 105 8.50 -6.14 -7.70
N GLN A 106 7.50 -5.86 -8.54
CA GLN A 106 6.72 -4.62 -8.46
C GLN A 106 5.39 -4.88 -7.75
N GLY A 107 4.86 -3.85 -7.12
CA GLY A 107 3.52 -3.89 -6.55
C GLY A 107 2.47 -3.58 -7.61
N GLY A 108 1.41 -4.36 -7.63
CA GLY A 108 0.21 -4.13 -8.43
C GLY A 108 -1.03 -4.55 -7.66
N PHE A 109 -2.17 -4.62 -8.34
CA PHE A 109 -3.44 -4.93 -7.71
C PHE A 109 -4.39 -5.71 -8.62
N ASN A 110 -5.23 -6.56 -8.03
CA ASN A 110 -6.24 -7.27 -8.80
C ASN A 110 -7.51 -6.46 -8.99
N TRP A 111 -8.49 -7.11 -9.64
CA TRP A 111 -9.83 -6.59 -9.87
C TRP A 111 -10.55 -6.07 -8.65
N ALA A 112 -10.27 -6.66 -7.49
CA ALA A 112 -10.85 -6.32 -6.21
C ALA A 112 -10.08 -5.23 -5.47
N LEU A 113 -9.14 -4.54 -6.15
CA LEU A 113 -8.18 -3.63 -5.50
C LEU A 113 -7.39 -4.32 -4.37
N HIS A 114 -7.15 -5.64 -4.47
CA HIS A 114 -6.25 -6.33 -3.56
C HIS A 114 -4.83 -6.20 -4.06
N PHE A 115 -3.95 -5.73 -3.19
CA PHE A 115 -2.53 -5.64 -3.47
C PHE A 115 -1.93 -7.03 -3.77
N ARG A 116 -1.02 -7.08 -4.76
CA ARG A 116 -0.31 -8.26 -5.21
C ARG A 116 1.11 -7.90 -5.65
N TRP A 117 2.04 -8.81 -5.38
CA TRP A 117 3.38 -8.75 -5.94
C TRP A 117 3.40 -9.41 -7.31
N PHE A 118 3.94 -8.69 -8.31
CA PHE A 118 4.18 -9.20 -9.65
C PHE A 118 5.67 -9.20 -9.92
N SER A 119 6.16 -10.21 -10.65
CA SER A 119 7.54 -10.20 -11.13
C SER A 119 7.81 -8.97 -12.00
N LEU A 120 9.03 -8.47 -11.96
CA LEU A 120 9.42 -7.35 -12.81
C LEU A 120 9.33 -7.72 -14.31
N PRO A 121 8.81 -6.80 -15.14
CA PRO A 121 8.90 -6.89 -16.59
C PRO A 121 10.35 -7.07 -17.07
N LEU A 122 10.54 -7.86 -18.13
CA LEU A 122 11.86 -8.22 -18.66
C LEU A 122 12.65 -7.00 -19.16
N ASP A 123 11.97 -5.97 -19.67
CA ASP A 123 12.56 -4.71 -20.08
C ASP A 123 13.17 -3.95 -18.90
N ILE A 124 12.46 -3.87 -17.77
CA ILE A 124 12.98 -3.26 -16.53
C ILE A 124 14.16 -4.08 -16.00
N ILE A 125 14.07 -5.41 -15.99
CA ILE A 125 15.19 -6.28 -15.58
C ILE A 125 16.40 -6.03 -16.48
N SER A 126 16.20 -5.92 -17.79
CA SER A 126 17.27 -5.68 -18.77
C SER A 126 17.94 -4.32 -18.58
N GLN A 127 17.16 -3.26 -18.34
CA GLN A 127 17.68 -1.91 -18.06
C GLN A 127 18.56 -1.88 -16.78
N ARG A 128 18.27 -2.75 -15.82
CA ARG A 128 18.94 -2.83 -14.52
C ARG A 128 20.08 -3.86 -14.47
N GLN A 129 20.41 -4.54 -15.58
CA GLN A 129 21.44 -5.58 -15.59
C GLN A 129 22.81 -5.07 -15.11
N ASN A 130 23.18 -3.86 -15.52
CA ASN A 130 24.48 -3.27 -15.18
C ASN A 130 24.51 -2.68 -13.77
N ASP A 131 23.35 -2.26 -13.26
CA ASP A 131 23.21 -1.65 -11.94
C ASP A 131 21.85 -2.05 -11.34
N PRO A 132 21.81 -3.14 -10.56
CA PRO A 132 20.60 -3.60 -9.91
C PRO A 132 20.14 -2.64 -8.82
N THR A 133 20.90 -1.57 -8.54
CA THR A 133 20.66 -0.58 -7.49
C THR A 133 19.86 0.64 -7.93
N GLN A 134 19.65 0.79 -9.23
CA GLN A 134 18.83 1.88 -9.77
C GLN A 134 17.39 1.79 -9.25
N PRO A 135 16.64 2.88 -9.19
CA PRO A 135 15.22 2.82 -8.94
C PRO A 135 14.42 2.25 -10.12
N PHE A 136 13.23 1.71 -9.85
CA PHE A 136 12.23 1.39 -10.88
C PHE A 136 10.83 1.82 -10.44
N LYS A 137 9.97 2.12 -11.43
CA LYS A 137 8.58 2.54 -11.19
C LYS A 137 7.72 1.37 -10.74
N THR A 138 6.96 1.54 -9.67
CA THR A 138 5.95 0.55 -9.22
C THR A 138 4.53 1.10 -9.38
N PRO A 139 3.58 0.34 -9.96
CA PRO A 139 2.19 0.76 -10.08
C PRO A 139 1.52 1.12 -8.76
N VAL A 140 1.76 0.31 -7.72
CA VAL A 140 1.22 0.51 -6.36
C VAL A 140 2.27 0.10 -5.34
N ILE A 141 2.29 0.75 -4.18
CA ILE A 141 3.12 0.36 -3.02
C ILE A 141 2.32 -0.52 -2.05
N ALA A 142 3.00 -1.38 -1.29
CA ALA A 142 2.36 -2.14 -0.22
C ALA A 142 1.77 -1.21 0.87
N GLY A 143 2.40 -0.05 1.11
CA GLY A 143 1.92 0.97 2.04
C GLY A 143 2.46 0.84 3.47
N GLY A 144 2.92 -0.33 3.90
CA GLY A 144 3.50 -0.54 5.24
C GLY A 144 4.75 0.32 5.50
N LEU A 145 5.71 0.27 4.57
CA LEU A 145 7.01 0.90 4.69
C LEU A 145 7.26 1.84 3.51
N PHE A 146 7.44 3.13 3.80
CA PHE A 146 7.89 4.10 2.81
C PHE A 146 8.45 5.38 3.43
N SER A 147 9.28 6.09 2.67
CA SER A 147 9.75 7.44 3.00
C SER A 147 9.16 8.47 2.05
N ILE A 148 8.83 9.66 2.52
CA ILE A 148 8.29 10.78 1.74
C ILE A 148 8.70 12.12 2.37
N ASP A 149 8.97 13.14 1.56
CA ASP A 149 9.11 14.52 2.04
C ASP A 149 7.82 14.98 2.73
N LYS A 150 7.94 15.63 3.89
CA LYS A 150 6.83 16.03 4.74
C LYS A 150 5.96 17.08 4.06
N ASP A 151 6.57 18.09 3.46
CA ASP A 151 5.84 19.17 2.80
C ASP A 151 5.14 18.65 1.56
N PHE A 152 5.79 17.75 0.82
CA PHE A 152 5.18 17.02 -0.29
C PHE A 152 4.02 16.14 0.18
N PHE A 153 4.14 15.39 1.27
CA PHE A 153 3.06 14.58 1.84
C PHE A 153 1.81 15.43 2.14
N TYR A 154 1.98 16.62 2.73
CA TYR A 154 0.86 17.53 3.00
C TYR A 154 0.37 18.26 1.75
N LYS A 155 1.24 18.62 0.82
CA LYS A 155 0.87 19.21 -0.48
C LYS A 155 -0.01 18.27 -1.30
N LEU A 156 0.27 16.97 -1.23
CA LEU A 156 -0.57 15.95 -1.83
C LEU A 156 -1.94 15.85 -1.13
N GLY A 157 -2.12 16.38 0.08
CA GLY A 157 -3.34 16.23 0.88
C GLY A 157 -3.31 15.05 1.85
N ALA A 158 -2.11 14.63 2.31
CA ALA A 158 -1.86 13.58 3.28
C ALA A 158 -2.65 12.29 2.98
N TYR A 159 -3.07 11.50 3.97
CA TYR A 159 -4.08 10.45 3.74
C TYR A 159 -5.50 11.03 3.67
N ASP A 160 -6.44 10.28 3.11
CA ASP A 160 -7.86 10.62 3.16
C ASP A 160 -8.36 10.45 4.59
N GLU A 161 -8.65 11.56 5.26
CA GLU A 161 -9.06 11.57 6.67
C GLU A 161 -10.40 10.84 6.91
N GLN A 162 -11.21 10.67 5.87
CA GLN A 162 -12.47 9.92 5.99
C GLN A 162 -12.28 8.40 5.83
N MET A 163 -11.08 7.93 5.46
CA MET A 163 -10.77 6.49 5.48
C MET A 163 -10.64 5.99 6.91
N LYS A 164 -11.28 4.86 7.18
CA LYS A 164 -11.37 4.28 8.51
C LYS A 164 -10.35 3.17 8.68
N ILE A 165 -9.69 3.14 9.83
CA ILE A 165 -8.85 2.03 10.30
C ILE A 165 -7.68 1.69 9.37
N TRP A 166 -7.93 0.88 8.35
CA TRP A 166 -6.94 0.30 7.45
C TRP A 166 -7.63 -0.20 6.17
N GLY A 167 -6.88 -0.20 5.06
CA GLY A 167 -7.28 -0.80 3.80
C GLY A 167 -7.54 0.26 2.75
N GLY A 168 -6.95 0.08 1.56
CA GLY A 168 -7.12 0.96 0.40
C GLY A 168 -6.25 2.23 0.43
N GLU A 169 -5.70 2.63 1.58
CA GLU A 169 -4.89 3.85 1.72
C GLU A 169 -3.60 3.79 0.89
N ASN A 170 -3.05 2.59 0.73
CA ASN A 170 -1.87 2.34 -0.08
C ASN A 170 -2.15 2.54 -1.58
N HIS A 171 -3.34 2.13 -2.05
CA HIS A 171 -3.79 2.35 -3.42
C HIS A 171 -4.09 3.83 -3.66
N GLU A 172 -4.80 4.47 -2.73
CA GLU A 172 -5.14 5.89 -2.78
C GLU A 172 -3.90 6.77 -2.94
N LEU A 173 -2.92 6.58 -2.06
CA LEU A 173 -1.67 7.33 -2.09
C LEU A 173 -0.89 7.04 -3.38
N SER A 174 -0.83 5.77 -3.81
CA SER A 174 -0.13 5.38 -5.04
C SER A 174 -0.73 6.05 -6.28
N PHE A 175 -2.05 5.96 -6.45
CA PHE A 175 -2.74 6.56 -7.60
C PHE A 175 -2.58 8.06 -7.61
N ARG A 176 -2.67 8.71 -6.45
CA ARG A 176 -2.50 10.16 -6.33
C ARG A 176 -1.11 10.62 -6.73
N VAL A 177 -0.07 9.98 -6.20
CA VAL A 177 1.33 10.36 -6.46
C VAL A 177 1.67 10.18 -7.93
N ILE A 178 1.28 9.04 -8.51
CA ILE A 178 1.63 8.70 -9.90
C ILE A 178 0.92 9.63 -10.90
N LYS A 179 -0.31 10.04 -10.60
CA LYS A 179 -1.10 10.87 -11.51
C LYS A 179 -0.73 12.35 -11.46
N LEU A 180 0.22 12.75 -10.61
CA LEU A 180 0.55 14.15 -10.30
C LEU A 180 1.59 14.84 -11.21
N PHE A 181 1.86 14.34 -12.43
CA PHE A 181 2.87 14.82 -13.41
C PHE A 181 4.16 13.99 -13.54
N PHE A 182 4.74 14.09 -14.75
CA PHE A 182 5.84 13.28 -15.35
C PHE A 182 7.11 13.10 -14.52
N TYR A 183 7.39 13.99 -13.56
CA TYR A 183 8.63 13.96 -12.76
C TYR A 183 8.48 13.19 -11.43
N PHE A 184 7.26 12.81 -11.04
CA PHE A 184 7.01 12.08 -9.81
C PHE A 184 6.93 10.58 -10.07
N THR A 185 7.79 9.82 -9.39
CA THR A 185 7.90 8.38 -9.58
C THR A 185 7.87 7.67 -8.23
N LEU A 186 6.94 6.71 -8.07
CA LEU A 186 7.04 5.71 -7.01
C LEU A 186 8.19 4.80 -7.36
N ASN A 187 9.30 4.94 -6.65
CA ASN A 187 10.52 4.24 -6.97
C ASN A 187 10.84 3.23 -5.87
N VAL A 188 11.21 2.02 -6.26
CA VAL A 188 11.84 1.06 -5.34
C VAL A 188 13.35 1.27 -5.44
N PHE A 189 14.01 1.66 -4.34
CA PHE A 189 15.44 1.99 -4.32
C PHE A 189 16.29 0.88 -3.70
N PRO A 190 17.23 0.31 -4.47
CA PRO A 190 18.22 -0.61 -3.94
C PRO A 190 19.52 0.00 -3.41
N THR A 191 20.04 1.17 -3.82
CA THR A 191 21.06 1.95 -3.04
C THR A 191 21.39 3.37 -3.57
N GLN A 192 21.86 4.22 -2.65
CA GLN A 192 22.89 5.30 -2.76
C GLN A 192 22.50 6.83 -2.68
N LYS A 193 23.00 7.44 -1.58
CA LYS A 193 23.66 8.75 -1.30
C LYS A 193 22.94 10.14 -1.31
N PHE A 194 22.86 10.69 -0.08
CA PHE A 194 23.03 12.08 0.42
C PHE A 194 21.81 12.87 0.97
N ILE A 195 21.98 13.17 2.28
CA ILE A 195 21.42 14.13 3.26
C ILE A 195 20.04 14.77 3.03
N GLU A 196 19.08 14.33 3.84
CA GLU A 196 18.08 15.15 4.55
C GLU A 196 17.78 14.51 5.93
N THR A 197 17.21 15.28 6.86
CA THR A 197 16.84 14.77 8.20
C THR A 197 15.63 13.84 8.11
N VAL A 198 15.77 12.61 8.62
CA VAL A 198 14.74 11.56 8.51
C VAL A 198 14.11 11.25 9.87
N LYS A 199 12.79 11.05 9.86
CA LYS A 199 11.97 10.74 11.03
C LYS A 199 11.18 9.50 10.83
N ILE A 200 11.19 8.65 11.85
CA ILE A 200 10.61 7.33 11.72
C ILE A 200 9.35 7.25 12.56
N ILE A 201 8.22 7.08 11.88
CA ILE A 201 6.91 6.87 12.49
C ILE A 201 6.68 5.37 12.54
N ILE A 202 6.65 4.82 13.74
CA ILE A 202 6.37 3.40 13.98
C ILE A 202 4.99 3.30 14.62
N ASN A 203 4.06 2.65 13.92
CA ASN A 203 2.72 2.41 14.47
C ASN A 203 2.73 1.17 15.35
N LEU A 204 2.46 1.35 16.64
CA LEU A 204 2.31 0.24 17.58
C LEU A 204 0.90 -0.34 17.45
N VAL A 205 0.80 -1.50 16.78
CA VAL A 205 -0.46 -2.22 16.62
C VAL A 205 -0.53 -3.41 17.58
N GLN A 206 -1.58 -3.46 18.40
CA GLN A 206 -1.83 -4.58 19.31
C GLN A 206 -2.28 -5.83 18.53
N ASN A 207 -1.62 -6.97 18.81
CA ASN A 207 -1.98 -8.37 18.49
C ASN A 207 -1.30 -9.14 17.34
N GLN A 208 -0.19 -8.72 16.74
CA GLN A 208 0.53 -9.64 15.84
C GLN A 208 1.07 -10.85 16.65
N ARG A 209 0.40 -12.03 16.56
CA ARG A 209 0.95 -13.32 16.99
C ARG A 209 1.81 -13.84 15.84
N ASP A 210 3.13 -13.80 16.09
CA ASP A 210 4.24 -14.54 15.49
C ASP A 210 4.34 -14.65 13.95
N GLY A 211 5.47 -14.17 13.39
CA GLY A 211 5.84 -14.50 12.02
C GLY A 211 6.96 -13.75 11.27
N CYS A 212 7.69 -12.79 11.86
CA CYS A 212 8.90 -12.21 11.21
C CYS A 212 10.17 -12.57 11.99
N VAL A 213 10.62 -13.82 11.92
CA VAL A 213 11.93 -14.24 12.44
C VAL A 213 12.60 -15.18 11.44
N GLY A 214 13.68 -14.71 10.81
CA GLY A 214 14.54 -15.52 9.94
C GLY A 214 15.84 -14.78 9.63
N SER A 215 16.98 -15.39 9.95
CA SER A 215 18.31 -14.94 9.55
C SER A 215 18.60 -15.44 8.13
N PHE A 216 18.73 -14.53 7.17
CA PHE A 216 19.35 -14.84 5.88
C PHE A 216 20.56 -13.95 5.69
N ARG A 217 21.73 -14.58 5.58
CA ARG A 217 23.04 -13.93 5.58
C ARG A 217 23.35 -13.06 4.36
N ASN A 218 22.47 -12.94 3.35
CA ASN A 218 22.83 -12.28 2.08
C ASN A 218 21.62 -11.69 1.29
N CYS A 219 20.68 -10.98 1.92
CA CYS A 219 19.64 -10.26 1.15
C CYS A 219 19.49 -8.81 1.62
N SER A 220 19.66 -7.90 0.67
CA SER A 220 19.49 -6.47 0.81
C SER A 220 18.01 -6.10 1.02
N VAL A 221 17.81 -5.07 1.82
CA VAL A 221 16.65 -4.17 1.93
C VAL A 221 15.72 -4.35 3.13
N LEU A 222 15.08 -5.48 3.43
CA LEU A 222 14.32 -5.69 4.69
C LEU A 222 13.70 -7.09 4.63
N ALA A 223 13.92 -7.92 5.66
CA ALA A 223 13.36 -9.27 5.69
C ALA A 223 11.92 -9.25 6.24
N CYS A 224 10.92 -9.29 5.35
CA CYS A 224 9.59 -9.82 5.70
C CYS A 224 9.35 -11.10 4.88
N TRP A 225 9.12 -12.20 5.60
CA TRP A 225 9.00 -13.55 5.04
C TRP A 225 7.76 -13.69 4.15
N PRO A 226 7.85 -14.25 2.93
CA PRO A 226 6.70 -14.53 2.08
C PRO A 226 6.22 -15.97 2.30
N SER A 227 5.49 -16.28 3.38
CA SER A 227 4.68 -17.53 3.53
C SER A 227 4.10 -17.78 4.94
N LEU A 228 3.38 -16.82 5.52
CA LEU A 228 2.35 -17.15 6.52
C LEU A 228 1.09 -16.31 6.23
N PRO A 229 -0.12 -16.86 6.41
CA PRO A 229 -1.33 -16.08 6.22
C PRO A 229 -1.31 -14.89 7.18
N GLU A 230 -1.45 -13.68 6.64
CA GLU A 230 -1.68 -12.46 7.42
C GLU A 230 -2.96 -12.65 8.24
N VAL A 231 -2.84 -13.19 9.46
CA VAL A 231 -3.93 -13.13 10.42
C VAL A 231 -3.96 -11.70 10.91
N ILE A 232 -4.80 -10.87 10.28
CA ILE A 232 -5.07 -9.51 10.75
C ILE A 232 -5.64 -9.62 12.15
N SER A 233 -4.78 -9.36 13.13
CA SER A 233 -5.10 -9.49 14.54
C SER A 233 -5.81 -8.26 15.13
N TYR A 234 -6.23 -7.36 14.24
CA TYR A 234 -6.86 -6.10 14.54
C TYR A 234 -8.36 -6.31 14.76
N THR A 235 -8.91 -5.72 15.83
CA THR A 235 -10.36 -5.67 16.02
C THR A 235 -10.94 -4.51 15.23
N PHE A 236 -11.93 -4.79 14.38
CA PHE A 236 -12.63 -3.82 13.54
C PHE A 236 -14.06 -3.63 14.06
N PRO A 237 -14.41 -2.45 14.60
CA PRO A 237 -15.79 -2.09 14.86
C PRO A 237 -16.61 -2.19 13.56
N GLY A 238 -17.61 -3.08 13.51
CA GLY A 238 -18.41 -3.35 12.29
C GLY A 238 -17.82 -4.41 11.34
N GLY A 239 -16.65 -4.97 11.64
CA GLY A 239 -16.01 -6.02 10.83
C GLY A 239 -15.04 -5.49 9.77
N VAL A 240 -14.14 -6.39 9.33
CA VAL A 240 -13.10 -6.07 8.33
C VAL A 240 -13.73 -5.65 7.00
N GLY A 241 -14.80 -6.35 6.60
CA GLY A 241 -15.51 -6.14 5.33
C GLY A 241 -16.05 -4.72 5.19
N ASP A 242 -16.85 -4.25 6.14
CA ASP A 242 -17.49 -2.93 6.05
C ASP A 242 -16.48 -1.79 5.98
N THR A 243 -15.43 -1.86 6.81
CA THR A 243 -14.38 -0.84 6.84
C THR A 243 -13.57 -0.83 5.55
N LEU A 244 -13.13 -2.00 5.09
CA LEU A 244 -12.36 -2.15 3.87
C LEU A 244 -13.18 -1.74 2.65
N ASN A 245 -14.42 -2.24 2.52
CA ASN A 245 -15.31 -1.94 1.40
C ASN A 245 -15.63 -0.44 1.33
N SER A 246 -15.90 0.18 2.47
CA SER A 246 -16.05 1.64 2.58
C SER A 246 -14.83 2.38 2.00
N ASN A 247 -13.62 2.01 2.42
CA ASN A 247 -12.41 2.69 1.94
C ASN A 247 -12.15 2.42 0.45
N LEU A 248 -12.34 1.18 -0.03
CA LEU A 248 -12.16 0.81 -1.43
C LEU A 248 -13.16 1.54 -2.34
N ALA A 249 -14.40 1.73 -1.89
CA ALA A 249 -15.39 2.53 -2.61
C ALA A 249 -14.88 3.97 -2.82
N ARG A 250 -14.29 4.59 -1.79
CA ARG A 250 -13.68 5.94 -1.92
C ARG A 250 -12.55 5.96 -2.93
N VAL A 251 -11.65 4.97 -2.88
CA VAL A 251 -10.55 4.85 -3.84
C VAL A 251 -11.10 4.78 -5.27
N ALA A 252 -12.06 3.88 -5.50
CA ALA A 252 -12.65 3.68 -6.82
C ALA A 252 -13.34 4.94 -7.33
N MET A 253 -14.19 5.57 -6.52
CA MET A 253 -14.93 6.74 -6.94
C MET A 253 -14.04 7.94 -7.27
N VAL A 254 -12.96 8.14 -6.52
CA VAL A 254 -12.07 9.29 -6.69
C VAL A 254 -11.03 9.05 -7.78
N TRP A 255 -10.51 7.83 -7.93
CA TRP A 255 -9.29 7.59 -8.72
C TRP A 255 -9.45 6.66 -9.91
N MET A 256 -10.54 5.90 -10.06
CA MET A 256 -10.67 4.90 -11.14
C MET A 256 -11.44 5.38 -12.37
N ASP A 257 -11.93 6.63 -12.39
CA ASP A 257 -12.70 7.17 -13.52
C ASP A 257 -13.82 6.20 -13.97
N GLU A 258 -13.93 5.88 -15.26
CA GLU A 258 -14.90 4.94 -15.81
C GLU A 258 -14.69 3.47 -15.37
N TRP A 259 -13.48 3.09 -14.93
CA TRP A 259 -13.20 1.74 -14.42
C TRP A 259 -13.89 1.45 -13.09
N LYS A 260 -14.35 2.48 -12.36
CA LYS A 260 -15.13 2.28 -11.13
C LYS A 260 -16.44 1.55 -11.41
N ASP A 261 -17.06 1.77 -12.57
CA ASP A 261 -18.34 1.14 -12.92
C ASP A 261 -18.15 -0.37 -13.10
N PHE A 262 -17.02 -0.77 -13.69
CA PHE A 262 -16.64 -2.18 -13.77
C PHE A 262 -16.34 -2.75 -12.39
N PHE A 263 -15.57 -2.03 -11.57
CA PHE A 263 -15.26 -2.43 -10.19
C PHE A 263 -16.53 -2.68 -9.36
N PHE A 264 -17.48 -1.76 -9.37
CA PHE A 264 -18.75 -1.88 -8.64
C PHE A 264 -19.68 -2.96 -9.19
N LYS A 265 -19.62 -3.26 -10.50
CA LYS A 265 -20.37 -4.39 -11.09
C LYS A 265 -19.85 -5.76 -10.62
N ILE A 266 -18.54 -5.90 -10.47
CA ILE A 266 -17.90 -7.12 -9.96
C ILE A 266 -18.05 -7.26 -8.46
N HIS A 267 -18.02 -6.13 -7.76
CA HIS A 267 -18.09 -6.04 -6.30
C HIS A 267 -19.34 -5.26 -5.85
N PRO A 268 -20.56 -5.80 -6.08
CA PRO A 268 -21.80 -5.12 -5.71
C PRO A 268 -21.90 -4.86 -4.21
N GLU A 269 -21.25 -5.66 -3.36
CA GLU A 269 -21.13 -5.45 -1.92
C GLU A 269 -20.41 -4.14 -1.58
N ILE A 270 -19.53 -3.65 -2.45
CA ILE A 270 -18.80 -2.39 -2.29
C ILE A 270 -19.60 -1.22 -2.85
N ALA A 271 -20.39 -1.45 -3.90
CA ALA A 271 -21.20 -0.42 -4.58
C ALA A 271 -22.18 0.29 -3.63
N VAL A 272 -22.69 -0.42 -2.61
CA VAL A 272 -23.61 0.14 -1.60
C VAL A 272 -23.00 1.33 -0.85
N TYR A 273 -21.67 1.37 -0.69
CA TYR A 273 -20.99 2.45 0.02
C TYR A 273 -20.76 3.68 -0.86
N ALA A 274 -20.84 3.55 -2.19
CA ALA A 274 -20.54 4.64 -3.11
C ALA A 274 -21.49 5.84 -2.95
N HIS A 275 -22.77 5.59 -2.69
CA HIS A 275 -23.78 6.64 -2.58
C HIS A 275 -23.83 7.32 -1.20
N ASN A 276 -23.25 6.70 -0.18
CA ASN A 276 -23.41 7.11 1.22
C ASN A 276 -22.22 7.91 1.76
N GLN A 277 -21.30 8.34 0.91
CA GLN A 277 -20.06 8.99 1.33
C GLN A 277 -19.75 10.21 0.48
N SER A 278 -19.37 11.31 1.14
CA SER A 278 -18.86 12.48 0.44
C SER A 278 -17.40 12.28 0.06
N ILE A 279 -17.09 12.50 -1.21
CA ILE A 279 -15.72 12.47 -1.76
C ILE A 279 -15.30 13.82 -2.34
N GLU A 280 -16.12 14.86 -2.13
CA GLU A 280 -15.97 16.18 -2.75
C GLU A 280 -14.57 16.75 -2.54
N ASP A 281 -14.09 16.73 -1.29
CA ASP A 281 -12.76 17.24 -0.94
C ASP A 281 -11.63 16.56 -1.73
N ARG A 282 -11.76 15.25 -1.99
CA ARG A 282 -10.77 14.47 -2.74
C ARG A 282 -10.89 14.70 -4.25
N LEU A 283 -12.09 14.98 -4.76
CA LEU A 283 -12.30 15.38 -6.16
C LEU A 283 -11.73 16.78 -6.44
N ILE A 284 -12.01 17.76 -5.57
CA ILE A 284 -11.43 19.11 -5.64
C ILE A 284 -9.91 19.03 -5.58
N LEU A 285 -9.37 18.25 -4.65
CA LEU A 285 -7.93 18.00 -4.56
C LEU A 285 -7.38 17.44 -5.88
N ARG A 286 -8.01 16.40 -6.43
CA ARG A 286 -7.58 15.74 -7.66
C ARG A 286 -7.61 16.67 -8.87
N HIS A 287 -8.73 17.37 -9.09
CA HIS A 287 -9.00 18.09 -10.34
C HIS A 287 -8.56 19.56 -10.29
N GLU A 288 -8.80 20.25 -9.18
CA GLU A 288 -8.55 21.68 -9.09
C GLU A 288 -7.15 21.99 -8.56
N LYS A 289 -6.74 21.31 -7.48
CA LYS A 289 -5.46 21.60 -6.82
C LYS A 289 -4.28 20.94 -7.51
N LEU A 290 -4.42 19.67 -7.85
CA LEU A 290 -3.32 18.83 -8.34
C LEU A 290 -3.35 18.58 -9.85
N GLN A 291 -4.50 18.78 -10.49
CA GLN A 291 -4.71 18.58 -11.93
C GLN A 291 -4.21 17.20 -12.42
N CYS A 292 -4.57 16.16 -11.67
CA CYS A 292 -4.10 14.80 -11.87
C CYS A 292 -4.54 14.21 -13.22
N LYS A 293 -3.71 13.32 -13.78
CA LYS A 293 -4.02 12.53 -14.98
C LYS A 293 -5.18 11.55 -14.78
N SER A 294 -5.75 11.08 -15.89
CA SER A 294 -6.79 10.06 -15.90
C SER A 294 -6.27 8.68 -15.49
N PHE A 295 -7.18 7.78 -15.13
CA PHE A 295 -6.88 6.38 -14.88
C PHE A 295 -6.52 5.65 -16.17
N LYS A 296 -7.09 6.02 -17.33
CA LYS A 296 -6.64 5.55 -18.64
C LYS A 296 -5.14 5.79 -18.83
N TRP A 297 -4.69 7.04 -18.62
CA TRP A 297 -3.28 7.40 -18.73
C TRP A 297 -2.41 6.57 -17.77
N TYR A 298 -2.87 6.35 -16.54
CA TYR A 298 -2.17 5.51 -15.55
C TYR A 298 -1.96 4.07 -16.07
N LEU A 299 -3.01 3.45 -16.61
CA LEU A 299 -2.93 2.09 -17.14
C LEU A 299 -2.00 2.00 -18.37
N GLU A 300 -2.06 2.99 -19.27
CA GLU A 300 -1.22 3.02 -20.48
C GLU A 300 0.26 3.27 -20.19
N ASN A 301 0.57 4.16 -19.23
CA ASN A 301 1.92 4.70 -19.06
C ASN A 301 2.68 4.13 -17.86
N ILE A 302 1.96 3.61 -16.86
CA ILE A 302 2.57 3.19 -15.59
C ILE A 302 2.40 1.69 -15.38
N TRP A 303 1.26 1.13 -15.77
CA TRP A 303 1.05 -0.30 -15.66
C TRP A 303 0.53 -0.94 -16.96
N PRO A 304 1.29 -0.86 -18.08
CA PRO A 304 0.83 -1.38 -19.37
C PRO A 304 0.60 -2.91 -19.37
N SER A 305 1.29 -3.64 -18.48
CA SER A 305 1.12 -5.08 -18.28
C SER A 305 -0.08 -5.44 -17.38
N HIS A 306 -0.93 -4.48 -17.03
CA HIS A 306 -2.15 -4.73 -16.26
C HIS A 306 -3.13 -5.62 -17.02
N PHE A 307 -4.08 -6.20 -16.30
CA PHE A 307 -5.11 -7.05 -16.88
C PHE A 307 -6.50 -6.40 -16.94
N MET A 308 -6.63 -5.07 -16.72
CA MET A 308 -7.91 -4.35 -16.60
C MET A 308 -8.76 -4.31 -17.89
N PRO A 309 -10.11 -4.09 -17.92
CA PRO A 309 -10.81 -3.70 -19.13
C PRO A 309 -10.06 -2.66 -19.91
N PHE A 310 -9.90 -2.91 -21.20
CA PHE A 310 -9.25 -2.00 -22.12
C PHE A 310 -9.74 -2.29 -23.54
N GLU A 311 -9.59 -1.32 -24.44
CA GLU A 311 -10.22 -1.31 -25.77
C GLU A 311 -9.84 -2.53 -26.63
N ASP A 312 -8.65 -3.10 -26.41
CA ASP A 312 -8.11 -4.24 -27.15
C ASP A 312 -8.40 -5.61 -26.49
N ARG A 313 -9.18 -5.64 -25.40
CA ARG A 313 -9.43 -6.85 -24.61
C ARG A 313 -10.91 -7.13 -24.42
N PHE A 314 -11.29 -8.39 -24.62
CA PHE A 314 -12.65 -8.85 -24.39
C PHE A 314 -12.84 -9.36 -22.95
N PHE A 315 -13.88 -8.86 -22.29
CA PHE A 315 -14.31 -9.31 -20.97
C PHE A 315 -15.76 -9.76 -21.02
N GLY A 316 -16.02 -10.97 -20.52
CA GLY A 316 -17.37 -11.52 -20.51
C GLY A 316 -17.36 -13.03 -20.31
N LYS A 317 -18.52 -13.62 -20.54
CA LYS A 317 -18.72 -15.07 -20.43
C LYS A 317 -18.49 -15.76 -21.77
N VAL A 318 -17.82 -16.90 -21.75
CA VAL A 318 -17.73 -17.79 -22.91
C VAL A 318 -18.96 -18.69 -22.91
N ARG A 319 -19.91 -18.41 -23.80
CA ARG A 319 -21.17 -19.16 -23.94
C ARG A 319 -21.09 -20.13 -25.12
N ASN A 320 -21.41 -21.40 -24.89
CA ASN A 320 -21.55 -22.38 -25.94
C ASN A 320 -22.86 -22.14 -26.73
N VAL A 321 -22.75 -21.98 -28.04
CA VAL A 321 -23.90 -21.64 -28.91
C VAL A 321 -24.95 -22.76 -28.96
N LYS A 322 -24.54 -24.04 -28.88
CA LYS A 322 -25.47 -25.18 -29.00
C LYS A 322 -26.18 -25.47 -27.68
N SER A 323 -25.44 -25.54 -26.57
CA SER A 323 -26.01 -25.86 -25.26
C SER A 323 -26.55 -24.65 -24.51
N GLN A 324 -26.27 -23.43 -24.98
CA GLN A 324 -26.63 -22.16 -24.33
C GLN A 324 -26.02 -21.98 -22.92
N LYS A 325 -25.11 -22.87 -22.51
CA LYS A 325 -24.41 -22.90 -21.23
C LYS A 325 -23.09 -22.15 -21.28
N CYS A 326 -22.60 -21.72 -20.12
CA CYS A 326 -21.35 -20.97 -19.99
C CYS A 326 -20.21 -21.83 -19.47
N LEU A 327 -19.00 -21.56 -19.96
CA LEU A 327 -17.77 -22.12 -19.44
C LEU A 327 -17.52 -21.57 -18.03
N GLN A 328 -17.28 -22.47 -17.08
CA GLN A 328 -16.95 -22.16 -15.70
C GLN A 328 -15.52 -22.55 -15.38
N SER A 329 -14.84 -21.71 -14.61
CA SER A 329 -13.50 -22.02 -14.11
C SER A 329 -13.52 -23.32 -13.30
N PRO A 330 -12.46 -24.14 -13.37
CA PRO A 330 -12.32 -25.32 -12.52
C PRO A 330 -12.52 -24.99 -11.04
N ARG A 331 -13.21 -25.88 -10.30
CA ARG A 331 -13.45 -25.69 -8.85
C ARG A 331 -12.19 -25.96 -8.02
N THR A 332 -11.29 -26.79 -8.55
CA THR A 332 -10.04 -27.13 -7.88
C THR A 332 -9.05 -25.98 -8.03
N LYS A 333 -8.40 -25.58 -6.92
CA LYS A 333 -7.39 -24.52 -6.89
C LYS A 333 -6.05 -25.10 -6.42
N THR A 334 -4.97 -24.85 -7.17
CA THR A 334 -3.58 -25.13 -6.74
C THR A 334 -2.84 -23.81 -6.85
N PHE A 335 -2.13 -23.42 -5.78
CA PHE A 335 -1.40 -22.14 -5.72
C PHE A 335 -2.26 -20.92 -6.10
N GLY A 336 -3.56 -20.96 -5.78
CA GLY A 336 -4.50 -19.86 -6.05
C GLY A 336 -4.97 -19.73 -7.49
N GLN A 337 -4.50 -20.59 -8.41
CA GLN A 337 -5.00 -20.65 -9.79
C GLN A 337 -6.02 -21.79 -9.96
N PRO A 338 -7.13 -21.57 -10.68
CA PRO A 338 -8.05 -22.64 -11.05
C PRO A 338 -7.31 -23.64 -11.94
N TYR A 339 -7.36 -24.93 -11.60
CA TYR A 339 -6.73 -25.99 -12.39
C TYR A 339 -7.65 -27.20 -12.52
N GLY A 340 -7.46 -27.96 -13.58
CA GLY A 340 -8.28 -29.13 -13.91
C GLY A 340 -9.31 -28.85 -14.99
N LEU A 341 -10.28 -29.75 -15.12
CA LEU A 341 -11.29 -29.69 -16.17
C LEU A 341 -12.25 -28.52 -15.90
N ALA A 342 -12.35 -27.61 -16.88
CA ALA A 342 -13.39 -26.61 -16.89
C ALA A 342 -14.76 -27.30 -17.08
N SER A 343 -15.80 -26.73 -16.47
CA SER A 343 -17.15 -27.28 -16.56
C SER A 343 -18.06 -26.36 -17.36
N VAL A 344 -19.15 -26.91 -17.90
CA VAL A 344 -20.15 -26.14 -18.64
C VAL A 344 -21.45 -26.19 -17.84
N SER A 345 -21.88 -25.05 -17.30
CA SER A 345 -23.09 -24.93 -16.48
C SER A 345 -24.05 -23.90 -17.04
N GLU A 346 -25.24 -23.80 -16.47
CA GLU A 346 -26.10 -22.64 -16.71
C GLU A 346 -25.30 -21.35 -16.51
N CYS A 347 -25.54 -20.38 -17.39
CA CYS A 347 -24.92 -19.08 -17.28
C CYS A 347 -25.50 -18.41 -16.03
N ILE A 348 -24.79 -18.55 -14.91
CA ILE A 348 -25.16 -17.87 -13.66
C ILE A 348 -25.20 -16.37 -13.97
N ILE A 349 -26.32 -15.74 -13.62
CA ILE A 349 -26.40 -14.28 -13.55
C ILE A 349 -25.69 -13.88 -12.25
N GLU A 350 -24.38 -14.04 -12.21
CA GLU A 350 -23.57 -13.08 -11.46
C GLU A 350 -23.70 -11.78 -12.25
N THR A 351 -23.72 -10.64 -11.58
CA THR A 351 -24.05 -9.28 -12.06
C THR A 351 -23.15 -8.73 -13.19
N TYR A 352 -22.71 -9.55 -14.12
CA TYR A 352 -22.23 -9.14 -15.44
C TYR A 352 -23.44 -8.90 -16.35
N SER A 353 -24.14 -7.79 -16.11
CA SER A 353 -25.11 -7.28 -17.07
C SER A 353 -24.39 -6.98 -18.39
N PRO A 354 -24.88 -7.49 -19.53
CA PRO A 354 -24.27 -7.23 -20.82
C PRO A 354 -24.63 -5.81 -21.21
N ASN A 355 -23.66 -4.90 -21.19
CA ASN A 355 -23.62 -3.65 -21.96
C ASN A 355 -22.35 -2.90 -21.51
N PHE A 356 -21.21 -3.38 -22.00
CA PHE A 356 -20.10 -2.49 -22.31
C PHE A 356 -19.97 -2.54 -23.82
N SER A 357 -20.59 -1.57 -24.48
CA SER A 357 -20.11 -1.10 -25.77
C SER A 357 -18.96 -0.17 -25.42
N PHE A 358 -17.73 -0.55 -25.74
CA PHE A 358 -16.62 0.40 -25.83
C PHE A 358 -16.71 1.14 -27.16
#